data_AF-A0A959UXI3-F1
#
_entry.id   AF-A0A959UXI3-F1
#
_cell.length_a   1.000
_cell.length_b   1.000
_cell.length_c   1.000
_cell.angle_alpha   90.00
_cell.angle_beta   90.00
_cell.angle_gamma   90.00
#
_symmetry.space_group_name_H-M   'P 1'
#
loop_
_entity.id
_entity.type
_entity.pdbx_description
1 polymer ?
#
loop_
_entity_poly.entity_id
_entity_poly.type
_entity_poly.pdbx_seq_one_letter_code
_entity_poly.pdbx_strand_id
1 'polypeptide(L)'
;FLLTVLAWVAFRADSLGDALTIYGTMASSSLFEFPLVRDPRGMAIAGSCIAFMLLLEWWNRERQYGLQLDAVTARPVRLLCYYATVFMLFAFAPMDSGQFIYFQF
;
A
#
# COMPACT_ATOMS: atom_id res chain seq x y z
N PHE A 1 15.78 -0.87 18.59
CA PHE A 1 15.35 -1.39 17.28
C PHE A 1 15.76 -0.47 16.14
N LEU A 2 15.29 0.79 16.07
CA LEU A 2 15.66 1.74 15.00
C LEU A 2 17.18 1.90 14.83
N LEU A 3 17.92 2.12 15.93
CA LEU A 3 19.38 2.23 15.91
C LEU A 3 20.07 0.97 15.37
N THR A 4 19.48 -0.21 15.59
CA THR A 4 19.99 -1.49 15.09
C THR A 4 19.82 -1.61 13.58
N VAL A 5 18.68 -1.15 13.04
CA VAL A 5 18.42 -1.11 11.59
C VAL A 5 19.34 -0.10 10.90
N LEU A 6 19.53 1.08 11.51
CA LEU A 6 20.47 2.08 10.99
C LEU A 6 21.91 1.57 11.03
N ALA A 7 22.36 0.96 12.14
CA ALA A 7 23.69 0.38 12.24
C ALA A 7 23.97 -0.67 11.15
N TRP A 8 22.95 -1.44 10.74
CA TRP A 8 23.07 -2.43 9.67
C TRP A 8 23.46 -1.83 8.31
N VAL A 9 23.08 -0.58 8.03
CA VAL A 9 23.50 0.13 6.81
C VAL A 9 25.01 0.39 6.85
N ALA A 10 25.55 0.86 7.98
CA ALA A 10 26.98 1.08 8.14
C ALA A 10 27.82 -0.21 8.05
N PHE A 11 27.29 -1.34 8.52
CA PHE A 11 27.98 -2.64 8.43
C PHE A 11 27.92 -3.28 7.04
N ARG A 12 26.98 -2.86 6.18
CA ARG A 12 26.79 -3.44 4.84
C ARG A 12 27.30 -2.56 3.70
N ALA A 13 27.56 -1.28 3.95
CA ALA A 13 28.11 -0.36 2.96
C ALA A 13 29.60 -0.65 2.68
N ASP A 14 30.05 -0.41 1.45
CA ASP A 14 31.44 -0.64 1.03
C ASP A 14 32.43 0.33 1.73
N SER A 15 31.95 1.50 2.16
CA SER A 15 32.72 2.47 2.94
C SER A 15 31.84 3.32 3.87
N LEU A 16 32.48 4.03 4.82
CA LEU A 16 31.78 5.03 5.65
C LEU A 16 31.19 6.18 4.82
N GLY A 17 31.83 6.54 3.70
CA GLY A 17 31.31 7.55 2.78
C GLY A 17 30.01 7.11 2.11
N ASP A 18 29.94 5.83 1.72
CA ASP A 18 28.72 5.26 1.12
C ASP A 18 27.59 5.18 2.14
N ALA A 19 27.88 4.78 3.39
CA ALA A 19 26.90 4.78 4.47
C ALA A 19 26.31 6.18 4.72
N LEU A 20 27.15 7.22 4.76
CA LEU A 20 26.69 8.61 4.92
C LEU A 20 25.86 9.09 3.72
N THR A 21 26.24 8.70 2.49
CA THR A 21 25.44 8.98 1.29
C THR A 21 24.06 8.34 1.38
N ILE A 22 23.98 7.07 1.82
CA ILE A 22 22.71 6.36 2.02
C ILE A 22 21.85 7.05 3.08
N TYR A 23 22.42 7.48 4.21
CA TYR A 23 21.64 8.23 5.20
C TYR A 23 21.16 9.58 4.65
N GLY A 24 21.97 10.25 3.83
CA GLY A 24 21.59 11.48 3.14
C GLY A 24 20.44 11.29 2.15
N THR A 25 20.43 10.18 1.38
CA THR A 25 19.32 9.86 0.48
C THR A 25 18.07 9.41 1.24
N MET A 26 18.22 8.70 2.36
CA MET A 26 17.10 8.34 3.23
C MET A 26 16.44 9.56 3.88
N ALA A 27 17.16 10.66 4.07
CA ALA A 27 16.64 11.90 4.66
C ALA A 27 16.46 13.03 3.62
N SER A 28 16.35 12.69 2.33
CA SER A 28 16.26 13.67 1.25
C SER A 28 14.91 14.42 1.25
N SER A 29 14.92 15.64 0.70
CA SER A 29 13.68 16.42 0.48
C SER A 29 12.70 15.72 -0.45
N SER A 30 13.20 14.85 -1.33
CA SER A 30 12.38 14.08 -2.28
C SER A 30 11.37 13.16 -1.60
N LEU A 31 11.52 12.85 -0.31
CA LEU A 31 10.50 12.15 0.47
C LEU A 31 9.19 12.93 0.61
N PHE A 32 9.27 14.26 0.56
CA PHE A 32 8.13 15.18 0.67
C PHE A 32 7.72 15.77 -0.69
N GLU A 33 8.41 15.39 -1.76
CA GLU A 33 8.06 15.80 -3.12
C GLU A 33 7.06 14.82 -3.72
N PHE A 34 6.15 15.34 -4.54
CA PHE A 34 5.20 14.48 -5.24
C PHE A 34 5.97 13.67 -6.28
N PRO A 35 5.89 12.32 -6.27
CA PRO A 35 6.66 11.50 -7.19
C PRO A 35 6.21 11.74 -8.64
N LEU A 36 7.14 11.59 -9.58
CA LEU A 36 6.80 11.63 -11.01
C LEU A 36 5.88 10.44 -11.33
N VAL A 37 4.62 10.73 -11.60
CA VAL A 37 3.62 9.69 -11.84
C VAL A 37 3.63 9.28 -13.31
N ARG A 38 4.18 8.09 -13.59
CA ARG A 38 4.22 7.52 -14.94
C ARG A 38 2.85 7.12 -15.47
N ASP A 39 1.95 6.68 -14.58
CA ASP A 39 0.56 6.33 -14.90
C ASP A 39 -0.43 7.03 -13.93
N PRO A 40 -0.87 8.25 -14.26
CA PRO A 40 -1.78 9.01 -13.39
C PRO A 40 -3.15 8.36 -13.26
N ARG A 41 -3.59 7.56 -14.25
CA ARG A 41 -4.87 6.85 -14.19
C ARG A 41 -4.80 5.70 -13.22
N GLY A 42 -3.76 4.86 -13.32
CA GLY A 42 -3.51 3.77 -12.38
C GLY A 42 -3.37 4.26 -10.95
N MET A 43 -2.66 5.38 -10.73
CA MET A 43 -2.55 5.99 -9.41
C MET A 43 -3.91 6.46 -8.86
N ALA A 44 -4.73 7.13 -9.68
CA ALA A 44 -6.06 7.57 -9.26
C ALA A 44 -6.98 6.39 -8.92
N ILE A 45 -6.95 5.32 -9.71
CA ILE A 45 -7.69 4.08 -9.46
C ILE A 45 -7.24 3.46 -8.13
N ALA A 46 -5.94 3.23 -7.94
CA ALA A 46 -5.39 2.66 -6.72
C ALA A 46 -5.76 3.52 -5.49
N GLY A 47 -5.61 4.84 -5.59
CA GLY A 47 -6.02 5.78 -4.56
C GLY A 47 -7.51 5.68 -4.23
N SER A 48 -8.38 5.52 -5.24
CA SER A 48 -9.82 5.33 -5.03
C SER A 48 -10.15 4.01 -4.33
N CYS A 49 -9.46 2.91 -4.67
CA CYS A 49 -9.63 1.60 -4.02
C CYS A 49 -9.17 1.66 -2.55
N ILE A 50 -8.04 2.31 -2.28
CA ILE A 50 -7.53 2.52 -0.92
C ILE A 50 -8.53 3.37 -0.12
N ALA A 51 -8.99 4.49 -0.68
CA ALA A 51 -9.97 5.34 -0.01
C ALA A 51 -11.26 4.58 0.30
N PHE A 52 -11.77 3.78 -0.65
CA PHE A 52 -12.93 2.92 -0.44
C PHE A 52 -12.72 1.96 0.74
N MET A 53 -11.58 1.26 0.80
CA MET A 53 -11.26 0.36 1.90
C MET A 53 -11.11 1.08 3.24
N LEU A 54 -10.44 2.23 3.27
CA LEU A 54 -10.29 3.04 4.48
C LEU A 54 -11.63 3.56 5.00
N LEU A 55 -12.56 3.93 4.11
CA LEU A 55 -13.91 4.34 4.51
C LEU A 55 -14.68 3.18 5.15
N LEU A 56 -14.58 1.96 4.60
CA LEU A 56 -15.20 0.77 5.19
C LEU A 56 -14.58 0.42 6.55
N GLU A 57 -13.26 0.47 6.65
CA GLU A 57 -12.52 0.26 7.91
C GLU A 57 -12.94 1.29 8.96
N TRP A 58 -13.01 2.56 8.58
CA TRP A 58 -13.41 3.64 9.49
C TRP A 58 -14.86 3.53 9.95
N TRP A 59 -15.76 3.13 9.05
CA TRP A 59 -17.16 2.85 9.39
C TRP A 59 -17.26 1.70 10.40
N ASN A 60 -16.45 0.65 10.21
CA ASN A 60 -16.44 -0.53 11.06
C ASN A 60 -15.30 -0.52 12.09
N ARG A 61 -14.82 0.65 12.53
CA ARG A 61 -13.64 0.79 13.41
C ARG A 61 -13.74 0.06 14.76
N GLU A 62 -14.98 -0.17 15.24
CA GLU A 62 -15.27 -0.86 16.50
C GLU A 62 -15.50 -2.37 16.30
N ARG A 63 -15.44 -2.84 15.06
CA ARG A 63 -15.59 -4.23 14.67
C ARG A 63 -14.22 -4.90 14.54
N GLN A 64 -14.21 -6.22 14.35
CA GLN A 64 -12.96 -6.98 14.27
C GLN A 64 -12.22 -6.75 12.94
N TYR A 65 -12.93 -6.36 11.87
CA TYR A 65 -12.37 -6.08 10.55
C TYR A 65 -13.30 -5.16 9.72
N GLY A 66 -12.74 -4.39 8.78
CA GLY A 66 -13.48 -3.37 8.02
C GLY A 66 -14.63 -3.85 7.15
N LEU A 67 -14.63 -5.11 6.74
CA LEU A 67 -15.74 -5.73 5.98
C LEU A 67 -16.78 -6.41 6.88
N GLN A 68 -16.72 -6.24 8.20
CA GLN A 68 -17.72 -6.81 9.12
C GLN A 68 -19.03 -6.00 9.09
N LEU A 69 -19.81 -6.17 8.02
CA LEU A 69 -21.04 -5.41 7.74
C LEU A 69 -22.29 -6.00 8.38
N ASP A 70 -22.17 -6.73 9.49
CA ASP A 70 -23.31 -7.35 10.19
C ASP A 70 -24.29 -6.32 10.76
N ALA A 71 -23.79 -5.12 11.08
CA ALA A 71 -24.60 -3.98 11.51
C ALA A 71 -25.50 -3.41 10.41
N VAL A 72 -25.16 -3.66 9.14
CA VAL A 72 -25.94 -3.19 7.99
C VAL A 72 -27.16 -4.09 7.82
N THR A 73 -28.30 -3.64 8.33
CA THR A 73 -29.58 -4.39 8.29
C THR A 73 -30.10 -4.54 6.86
N ALA A 74 -29.80 -3.58 5.98
CA ALA A 74 -30.16 -3.62 4.57
C ALA A 74 -29.33 -4.66 3.82
N ARG A 75 -29.89 -5.87 3.67
CA ARG A 75 -29.31 -6.98 2.88
C ARG A 75 -28.76 -6.56 1.51
N PRO A 76 -29.45 -5.75 0.67
CA PRO A 76 -28.90 -5.38 -0.63
C PRO A 76 -27.64 -4.52 -0.51
N VAL A 77 -27.57 -3.61 0.45
CA VAL A 77 -26.39 -2.74 0.67
C VAL A 77 -25.19 -3.58 1.08
N ARG A 78 -25.38 -4.51 2.02
CA ARG A 78 -24.33 -5.42 2.48
C ARG A 78 -23.77 -6.27 1.34
N LEU A 79 -24.65 -6.86 0.52
CA LEU A 79 -24.24 -7.65 -0.64
C LEU A 79 -23.51 -6.80 -1.68
N LEU A 80 -23.97 -5.58 -1.93
CA LEU A 80 -23.34 -4.66 -2.87
C LEU A 80 -21.90 -4.35 -2.46
N CYS A 81 -21.64 -4.09 -1.17
CA CYS A 81 -20.27 -3.87 -0.68
C CYS A 81 -19.36 -5.09 -0.88
N TYR A 82 -19.87 -6.30 -0.62
CA TYR A 82 -19.11 -7.53 -0.84
C TYR A 82 -18.82 -7.78 -2.33
N TYR A 83 -19.83 -7.66 -3.19
CA TYR A 83 -19.65 -7.83 -4.63
C TYR A 83 -18.78 -6.73 -5.24
N ALA A 84 -18.86 -5.49 -4.75
CA ALA A 84 -17.97 -4.40 -5.18
C ALA A 84 -16.50 -4.72 -4.86
N THR A 85 -16.24 -5.24 -3.66
CA THR A 85 -14.89 -5.66 -3.25
C THR A 85 -14.37 -6.78 -4.14
N VAL A 86 -15.17 -7.83 -4.34
CA VAL A 86 -14.82 -8.96 -5.22
C VAL A 86 -14.58 -8.48 -6.66
N PHE A 87 -15.45 -7.62 -7.17
CA PHE A 87 -15.31 -7.04 -8.50
C PHE A 87 -13.99 -6.26 -8.64
N MET A 88 -13.63 -5.41 -7.67
CA MET A 88 -12.36 -4.68 -7.69
C MET A 88 -11.16 -5.64 -7.73
N LEU A 89 -11.19 -6.72 -6.94
CA LEU A 89 -10.13 -7.72 -6.95
C LEU A 89 -9.96 -8.36 -8.33
N PHE A 90 -11.05 -8.78 -8.98
CA PHE A 90 -10.97 -9.40 -10.30
C PHE A 90 -10.67 -8.41 -11.43
N ALA A 91 -11.21 -7.19 -11.37
CA ALA A 91 -11.00 -6.17 -12.38
C ALA A 91 -9.53 -5.72 -12.48
N PHE A 92 -8.80 -5.79 -11.36
CA PHE A 92 -7.38 -5.42 -11.28
C PHE A 92 -6.45 -6.60 -11.00
N ALA A 93 -6.96 -7.84 -11.07
CA ALA A 93 -6.12 -9.02 -10.96
C ALA A 93 -5.20 -9.13 -12.18
N PRO A 94 -3.89 -9.37 -11.99
CA PRO A 94 -3.01 -9.67 -13.11
C PRO A 94 -3.47 -10.98 -13.77
N MET A 95 -3.79 -10.93 -15.06
CA MET A 95 -4.18 -12.09 -15.88
C MET A 95 -2.98 -12.92 -16.33
N ASP A 96 -1.80 -12.30 -16.39
CA ASP A 96 -0.56 -13.00 -16.75
C ASP A 96 -0.03 -13.80 -15.57
N SER A 97 0.74 -14.86 -15.83
CA SER A 97 1.46 -15.63 -14.81
C SER A 97 2.49 -14.73 -14.11
N GLY A 98 2.04 -13.98 -13.11
CA GLY A 98 2.84 -12.99 -12.42
C GLY A 98 4.08 -13.63 -11.82
N GLN A 99 5.26 -13.21 -12.28
CA GLN A 99 6.48 -13.51 -11.57
C GLN A 99 6.37 -12.88 -10.18
N PHE A 100 6.63 -13.67 -9.13
CA PHE A 100 6.70 -13.15 -7.76
C PHE A 100 7.60 -11.92 -7.73
N ILE A 101 7.26 -10.93 -6.90
CA ILE A 101 7.93 -9.62 -6.85
C ILE A 101 9.45 -9.74 -6.68
N TYR A 102 9.95 -10.83 -6.09
CA TYR A 102 11.38 -11.14 -5.98
C TYR A 102 12.11 -11.33 -7.32
N PHE A 103 11.41 -11.74 -8.38
CA PHE A 103 11.98 -11.93 -9.72
C PHE A 103 11.81 -10.69 -10.61
N GLN A 104 11.19 -9.61 -10.10
CA GLN A 104 10.99 -8.36 -10.85
C GLN A 104 12.12 -7.33 -10.63
N PHE A 105 13.13 -7.68 -9.83
CA PHE A 105 14.28 -6.82 -9.52
C PHE A 105 15.60 -7.47 -9.94
#